data_AF-A0AA35RJ08-F1
#
_entry.id   AF-A0AA35RJ08-F1
#
_cell.length_a   1.000
_cell.length_b   1.000
_cell.length_c   1.000
_cell.angle_alpha   90.00
_cell.angle_beta   90.00
_cell.angle_gamma   90.00
#
_symmetry.space_group_name_H-M   'P 1'
#
loop_
_entity.id
_entity.type
_entity.pdbx_description
1 polymer ?
#
loop_
_entity_poly.entity_id
_entity_poly.type
_entity_poly.pdbx_seq_one_letter_code
_entity_poly.pdbx_strand_id
1 'polypeptide(L)'
;MAAVKKLVGAYLIIVAVLVAMFFIINTFLLDSLDVPSVWSVLNVFMLIGLALSLIHNYFRKRAMDAAEDGGALNRAYFEANAAFYVTAGVTILFHNWFSLLAQGSNYLDGNHQAWIIWATVDTLLPIMLGITGCHVWRSAQE
;
A
#
# COMPACT_ATOMS: atom_id res chain seq x y z
N MET A 1 -7.68 -15.19 -17.23
CA MET A 1 -7.41 -14.64 -15.88
C MET A 1 -5.92 -14.47 -15.57
N ALA A 2 -5.03 -15.38 -15.98
CA ALA A 2 -3.59 -15.27 -15.69
C ALA A 2 -2.94 -13.95 -16.18
N ALA A 3 -3.26 -13.49 -17.40
CA ALA A 3 -2.74 -12.22 -17.92
C ALA A 3 -3.13 -11.00 -17.06
N VAL A 4 -4.37 -10.98 -16.55
CA VAL A 4 -4.87 -9.91 -15.66
C VAL A 4 -4.13 -9.92 -14.33
N LYS A 5 -3.94 -11.10 -13.72
CA LYS A 5 -3.16 -11.22 -12.49
C LYS A 5 -1.71 -10.76 -12.70
N LYS A 6 -1.06 -11.13 -13.82
CA LYS A 6 0.29 -10.62 -14.13
C LYS A 6 0.30 -9.10 -14.24
N LEU A 7 -0.65 -8.50 -14.95
CA LEU A 7 -0.72 -7.04 -15.08
C LEU A 7 -0.91 -6.35 -13.72
N VAL A 8 -1.83 -6.85 -12.89
CA VAL A 8 -2.05 -6.33 -11.53
C VAL A 8 -0.79 -6.51 -10.66
N GLY A 9 -0.17 -7.69 -10.68
CA GLY A 9 1.05 -7.96 -9.92
C GLY A 9 2.20 -7.03 -10.31
N ALA A 10 2.45 -6.85 -11.61
CA ALA A 10 3.46 -5.92 -12.11
C ALA A 10 3.14 -4.47 -11.74
N TYR A 11 1.88 -4.05 -11.89
CA TYR A 11 1.45 -2.71 -11.49
C TYR A 11 1.79 -2.43 -10.02
N LEU A 12 1.43 -3.33 -9.11
CA LEU A 12 1.69 -3.17 -7.68
C LEU A 12 3.19 -3.11 -7.37
N ILE A 13 4.01 -3.95 -8.02
CA ILE A 13 5.47 -3.94 -7.87
C ILE A 13 6.07 -2.63 -8.40
N ILE A 14 5.63 -2.16 -9.56
CA ILE A 14 6.14 -0.91 -10.16
C ILE A 14 5.80 0.28 -9.25
N VAL A 15 4.56 0.39 -8.79
CA VAL A 15 4.16 1.46 -7.87
C VAL A 15 4.96 1.38 -6.57
N ALA A 16 5.16 0.18 -6.01
CA ALA A 16 6.00 0.00 -4.83
C ALA A 16 7.41 0.55 -5.03
N VAL A 17 8.06 0.17 -6.13
CA VAL A 17 9.43 0.62 -6.44
C VAL A 17 9.47 2.14 -6.63
N LEU A 18 8.53 2.72 -7.38
CA LEU A 18 8.48 4.16 -7.64
C LEU A 18 8.32 4.95 -6.33
N VAL A 19 7.39 4.55 -5.46
CA VAL A 19 7.16 5.22 -4.18
C VAL A 19 8.37 5.07 -3.26
N ALA A 20 8.96 3.87 -3.14
CA ALA A 20 10.15 3.66 -2.32
C ALA A 20 11.34 4.48 -2.81
N MET A 21 11.61 4.49 -4.11
CA MET A 21 12.70 5.30 -4.68
C MET A 21 12.46 6.78 -4.45
N PHE A 22 11.25 7.28 -4.72
CA PHE A 22 10.95 8.70 -4.58
C PHE A 22 11.01 9.14 -3.11
N PHE A 23 10.53 8.32 -2.19
CA PHE A 23 10.69 8.53 -0.75
C PHE A 23 12.16 8.60 -0.35
N ILE A 24 12.99 7.63 -0.74
CA ILE A 24 14.42 7.61 -0.42
C ILE A 24 15.13 8.84 -1.00
N ILE A 25 14.86 9.16 -2.26
CA ILE A 25 15.47 10.30 -2.95
C ILE A 25 15.09 11.62 -2.27
N ASN A 26 13.79 11.83 -2.02
CA ASN A 26 13.28 13.04 -1.41
C ASN A 26 13.74 13.21 0.05
N THR A 27 13.80 12.11 0.82
CA THR A 27 14.17 12.17 2.24
C THR A 27 15.67 12.23 2.47
N PHE A 28 16.50 11.54 1.67
CA PHE A 28 17.93 11.38 1.96
C PHE A 28 18.87 12.05 0.96
N LEU A 29 18.43 12.30 -0.28
CA LEU A 29 19.32 12.74 -1.36
C LEU A 29 19.05 14.19 -1.79
N LEU A 30 17.81 14.67 -1.66
CA LEU A 30 17.39 15.95 -2.20
C LEU A 30 16.56 16.70 -1.15
N ASP A 31 17.23 17.33 -0.20
CA ASP A 31 16.64 18.14 0.89
C ASP A 31 15.84 19.38 0.40
N SER A 32 15.64 19.54 -0.91
CA SER A 32 15.19 20.79 -1.55
C SER A 32 14.37 20.63 -2.84
N LEU A 33 14.04 19.41 -3.28
CA LEU A 33 13.13 19.23 -4.41
C LEU A 33 11.70 19.12 -3.90
N ASP A 34 11.18 20.26 -3.46
CA ASP A 34 9.74 20.43 -3.31
C ASP A 34 9.12 20.36 -4.70
N VAL A 35 8.83 19.13 -5.16
CA VAL A 35 8.10 18.87 -6.40
C VAL A 35 6.72 18.31 -6.05
N PRO A 36 5.78 19.15 -5.56
CA PRO A 36 4.41 18.76 -5.23
C PRO A 36 3.69 18.00 -6.35
N SER A 37 4.08 18.25 -7.60
CA SER A 37 3.46 17.62 -8.78
C SER A 37 3.71 16.12 -8.86
N VAL A 38 4.87 15.62 -8.43
CA VAL A 38 5.18 14.17 -8.51
C VAL A 38 4.42 13.39 -7.45
N TRP A 39 4.40 13.89 -6.21
CA TRP A 39 3.61 13.28 -5.13
C TRP A 39 2.12 13.22 -5.46
N SER A 40 1.57 14.26 -6.07
CA SER A 40 0.16 14.28 -6.51
C SER A 40 -0.16 13.14 -7.48
N VAL A 41 0.74 12.87 -8.43
CA VAL A 41 0.61 11.78 -9.39
C VAL A 41 0.79 10.41 -8.71
N LEU A 42 1.82 10.26 -7.87
CA LEU A 42 2.06 9.03 -7.12
C LEU A 42 0.89 8.69 -6.19
N ASN A 43 0.25 9.67 -5.58
CA ASN A 43 -0.91 9.48 -4.71
C ASN A 43 -2.06 8.77 -5.43
N VAL A 44 -2.32 9.11 -6.70
CA VAL A 44 -3.35 8.45 -7.51
C VAL A 44 -2.98 6.98 -7.75
N PHE A 45 -1.73 6.71 -8.10
CA PHE A 45 -1.25 5.34 -8.30
C PHE A 45 -1.26 4.51 -7.00
N MET A 46 -0.87 5.12 -5.88
CA MET A 46 -0.94 4.52 -4.55
C MET A 46 -2.38 4.19 -4.17
N LEU A 47 -3.34 5.09 -4.42
CA LEU A 47 -4.76 4.84 -4.16
C LEU A 47 -5.28 3.62 -4.94
N ILE A 48 -4.97 3.55 -6.23
CA ILE A 48 -5.35 2.40 -7.07
C ILE A 48 -4.65 1.12 -6.55
N GLY A 49 -3.37 1.20 -6.17
CA GLY A 49 -2.60 0.08 -5.63
C GLY A 49 -3.16 -0.43 -4.30
N LEU A 50 -3.57 0.48 -3.41
CA LEU A 50 -4.25 0.18 -2.15
C LEU A 50 -5.57 -0.54 -2.40
N ALA A 51 -6.40 -0.03 -3.31
CA ALA A 51 -7.67 -0.65 -3.66
C ALA A 51 -7.48 -2.09 -4.19
N LEU A 52 -6.56 -2.28 -5.14
CA LEU A 52 -6.26 -3.60 -5.69
C LEU A 52 -5.70 -4.56 -4.63
N SER A 53 -4.81 -4.08 -3.77
CA SER A 53 -4.23 -4.89 -2.69
C SER A 53 -5.27 -5.27 -1.64
N LEU A 54 -6.14 -4.34 -1.27
CA LEU A 54 -7.22 -4.57 -0.31
C LEU A 54 -8.21 -5.61 -0.85
N ILE A 55 -8.62 -5.49 -2.12
CA ILE A 55 -9.48 -6.46 -2.79
C ILE A 55 -8.82 -7.84 -2.79
N HIS A 56 -7.56 -7.94 -3.20
CA HIS A 56 -6.84 -9.21 -3.24
C HIS A 56 -6.71 -9.85 -1.85
N ASN A 57 -6.25 -9.07 -0.86
CA ASN A 57 -6.05 -9.56 0.51
C ASN A 57 -7.37 -9.90 1.20
N TYR A 58 -8.46 -9.19 0.87
CA TYR A 58 -9.82 -9.54 1.32
C TYR A 58 -10.25 -10.91 0.79
N PHE A 59 -10.10 -11.17 -0.52
CA PHE A 59 -10.45 -12.47 -1.08
C PHE A 59 -9.57 -13.60 -0.52
N ARG A 60 -8.27 -13.34 -0.33
CA ARG A 60 -7.35 -14.29 0.30
C ARG A 60 -7.77 -14.62 1.73
N LYS A 61 -8.09 -13.61 2.54
CA LYS A 61 -8.60 -13.81 3.91
C LYS A 61 -9.91 -14.59 3.91
N ARG A 62 -10.87 -14.18 3.07
CA ARG A 62 -12.18 -14.85 2.95
C ARG A 62 -12.06 -16.32 2.55
N ALA A 63 -11.12 -16.67 1.67
CA ALA A 63 -10.87 -18.06 1.30
C ALA A 63 -10.32 -18.89 2.47
N MET A 64 -9.45 -18.31 3.30
CA MET A 64 -8.93 -18.97 4.51
C MET A 64 -10.02 -19.11 5.58
N ASP A 65 -10.88 -18.10 5.74
CA ASP A 65 -11.99 -18.12 6.70
C ASP A 65 -13.07 -19.16 6.33
N ALA A 66 -13.15 -19.56 5.05
CA ALA A 66 -14.12 -20.53 4.53
C ALA A 66 -13.62 -21.98 4.46
N ALA A 67 -12.33 -22.24 4.76
CA ALA A 67 -11.79 -23.59 4.76
C ALA A 67 -12.33 -24.41 5.95
N GLU A 68 -12.72 -25.67 5.71
CA GLU A 68 -13.38 -26.54 6.71
C GLU A 68 -12.55 -26.79 7.99
N ASP A 69 -11.22 -26.62 7.94
CA ASP A 69 -10.33 -26.67 9.10
C ASP A 69 -10.39 -25.43 10.01
N GLY A 70 -11.29 -24.49 9.73
CA GLY A 70 -11.94 -23.62 10.71
C GLY A 70 -11.03 -22.85 11.67
N GLY A 71 -9.81 -22.50 11.26
CA GLY A 71 -8.89 -21.75 12.13
C GLY A 71 -7.92 -22.59 12.96
N ALA A 72 -7.48 -23.76 12.48
CA ALA A 72 -6.16 -24.22 12.89
C ALA A 72 -5.16 -23.08 12.64
N LEU A 73 -4.61 -22.50 13.72
CA LEU A 73 -3.65 -21.40 13.74
C LEU A 73 -2.39 -21.80 12.96
N ASN A 74 -2.50 -21.77 11.64
CA ASN A 74 -1.45 -22.11 10.71
C ASN A 74 -0.84 -20.81 10.18
N ARG A 75 0.38 -20.94 9.67
CA ARG A 75 1.14 -19.80 9.16
C ARG A 75 0.38 -19.05 8.05
N ALA A 76 -0.33 -19.77 7.18
CA ALA A 76 -1.06 -19.18 6.07
C ALA A 76 -2.24 -18.29 6.53
N TYR A 77 -2.94 -18.70 7.59
CA TYR A 77 -4.03 -17.94 8.20
C TYR A 77 -3.52 -16.64 8.83
N PHE A 78 -2.41 -16.71 9.57
CA PHE A 78 -1.77 -15.53 10.16
C PHE A 78 -1.29 -14.56 9.07
N GLU A 79 -0.62 -15.06 8.03
CA GLU A 79 -0.14 -14.23 6.92
C GLU A 79 -1.30 -13.56 6.16
N ALA A 80 -2.41 -14.25 5.93
CA ALA A 80 -3.58 -13.68 5.25
C ALA A 80 -4.25 -12.59 6.10
N ASN A 81 -4.39 -12.81 7.42
CA ASN A 81 -4.94 -11.82 8.34
C ASN A 81 -4.02 -10.61 8.48
N ALA A 82 -2.73 -10.83 8.69
CA ALA A 82 -1.74 -9.76 8.78
C ALA A 82 -1.72 -8.91 7.51
N ALA A 83 -1.65 -9.54 6.33
CA ALA A 83 -1.69 -8.82 5.06
C ALA A 83 -2.97 -7.98 4.91
N PHE A 84 -4.14 -8.54 5.24
CA PHE A 84 -5.40 -7.82 5.15
C PHE A 84 -5.47 -6.63 6.13
N TYR A 85 -5.20 -6.85 7.42
CA TYR A 85 -5.34 -5.80 8.43
C TYR A 85 -4.27 -4.72 8.31
N VAL A 86 -3.04 -5.07 7.94
CA VAL A 86 -2.00 -4.07 7.62
C VAL A 86 -2.44 -3.23 6.41
N THR A 87 -2.97 -3.87 5.36
CA THR A 87 -3.48 -3.13 4.19
C THR A 87 -4.64 -2.22 4.54
N ALA A 88 -5.60 -2.70 5.34
CA ALA A 88 -6.71 -1.90 5.81
C ALA A 88 -6.24 -0.71 6.67
N GLY A 89 -5.29 -0.94 7.59
CA GLY A 89 -4.70 0.10 8.43
C GLY A 89 -4.00 1.18 7.61
N VAL A 90 -3.13 0.80 6.68
CA VAL A 90 -2.46 1.75 5.77
C VAL A 90 -3.48 2.51 4.91
N THR A 91 -4.54 1.84 4.43
CA THR A 91 -5.60 2.48 3.66
C THR A 91 -6.35 3.54 4.48
N ILE A 92 -6.66 3.24 5.75
CA ILE A 92 -7.33 4.18 6.66
C ILE A 92 -6.42 5.39 6.94
N LEU A 93 -5.13 5.17 7.20
CA LEU A 93 -4.16 6.25 7.38
C LEU A 93 -4.08 7.14 6.14
N PHE A 94 -4.01 6.53 4.96
CA PHE A 94 -3.99 7.22 3.68
C PHE A 94 -5.28 8.04 3.41
N HIS A 95 -6.45 7.49 3.74
CA HIS A 95 -7.74 8.17 3.56
C HIS A 95 -7.94 9.35 4.51
N ASN A 96 -7.65 9.16 5.81
CA ASN A 96 -7.77 10.22 6.80
C ASN A 96 -6.92 11.45 6.41
N TRP A 97 -5.77 11.22 5.78
CA TRP A 97 -4.92 12.28 5.28
C TRP A 97 -5.50 13.04 4.08
N PHE A 98 -6.10 12.35 3.10
CA PHE A 98 -6.81 13.03 2.00
C PHE A 98 -7.92 13.95 2.51
N SER A 99 -8.60 13.54 3.58
CA SER A 99 -9.60 14.36 4.27
C SER A 99 -8.98 15.60 4.94
N LEU A 100 -7.77 15.49 5.49
CA LEU A 100 -7.03 16.63 6.07
C LEU A 100 -6.50 17.59 5.00
N LEU A 101 -5.98 17.08 3.88
CA LEU A 101 -5.58 17.92 2.73
C LEU A 101 -6.75 18.72 2.15
N ALA A 102 -7.94 18.10 2.10
CA ALA A 102 -9.17 18.76 1.63
C ALA A 102 -9.64 19.88 2.57
N GLN A 103 -9.20 19.90 3.83
CA GLN A 103 -9.55 20.93 4.83
C GLN A 103 -8.62 22.17 4.77
N GLY A 104 -7.60 22.17 3.90
CA GLY A 104 -6.75 23.33 3.62
C GLY A 104 -5.32 23.23 4.18
N SER A 105 -4.36 23.83 3.46
CA SER A 105 -2.91 23.74 3.69
C SER A 105 -2.44 24.24 5.06
N ASN A 106 -3.21 25.10 5.72
CA ASN A 106 -2.85 25.72 7.01
C ASN A 106 -2.85 24.74 8.20
N TYR A 107 -3.34 23.50 8.04
CA TYR A 107 -3.34 22.48 9.09
C TYR A 107 -1.99 21.77 9.25
N LEU A 108 -1.10 21.91 8.27
CA LEU A 108 0.14 21.12 8.14
C LEU A 108 1.41 21.92 8.47
N ASP A 109 1.35 23.25 8.43
CA ASP A 109 2.48 24.10 8.77
C ASP A 109 2.86 23.94 10.26
N GLY A 110 4.01 23.30 10.51
CA GLY A 110 4.59 23.09 11.83
C GLY A 110 4.20 21.80 12.57
N ASN A 111 3.36 20.94 11.97
CA ASN A 111 2.81 19.79 12.68
C ASN A 111 3.68 18.52 12.53
N HIS A 112 4.61 18.29 13.45
CA HIS A 112 5.50 17.11 13.48
C HIS A 112 4.76 15.77 13.39
N GLN A 113 3.50 15.71 13.86
CA GLN A 113 2.69 14.50 13.79
C GLN A 113 2.34 14.12 12.34
N ALA A 114 2.15 15.10 11.46
CA ALA A 114 1.85 14.87 10.05
C ALA A 114 3.02 14.20 9.32
N TRP A 115 4.26 14.59 9.62
CA TRP A 115 5.46 13.99 9.03
C TRP A 115 5.63 12.52 9.42
N ILE A 116 5.40 12.16 10.69
CA ILE A 116 5.52 10.77 11.17
C ILE A 116 4.51 9.86 10.47
N ILE A 117 3.27 10.33 10.28
CA ILE A 117 2.24 9.58 9.57
C ILE A 117 2.66 9.35 8.12
N TRP A 118 3.20 10.38 7.44
CA TRP A 118 3.69 10.26 6.07
C TRP A 118 4.86 9.30 5.94
N ALA A 119 5.89 9.45 6.76
CA ALA A 119 7.03 8.54 6.76
C ALA A 119 6.58 7.09 7.00
N THR A 120 5.57 6.88 7.85
CA THR A 120 4.99 5.56 8.10
C THR A 120 4.27 5.01 6.87
N VAL A 121 3.43 5.82 6.21
CA VAL A 121 2.73 5.43 4.99
C VAL A 121 3.72 5.15 3.86
N ASP A 122 4.66 6.04 3.60
CA ASP A 122 5.66 5.92 2.54
C ASP A 122 6.62 4.75 2.75
N THR A 123 6.82 4.33 4.00
CA THR A 123 7.63 3.14 4.29
C THR A 123 6.81 1.87 4.14
N LEU A 124 5.60 1.82 4.71
CA LEU A 124 4.79 0.60 4.73
C LEU A 124 4.15 0.28 3.39
N LEU A 125 3.71 1.30 2.66
CA LEU A 125 2.96 1.13 1.42
C LEU A 125 3.79 0.43 0.34
N PRO A 126 5.04 0.83 0.03
CA PRO A 126 5.89 0.10 -0.90
C PRO A 126 6.12 -1.35 -0.52
N ILE A 127 6.41 -1.62 0.76
CA ILE A 127 6.67 -2.98 1.25
C ILE A 127 5.43 -3.85 1.02
N MET A 128 4.26 -3.34 1.42
CA MET A 128 3.00 -4.04 1.29
C MET A 128 2.61 -4.25 -0.18
N LEU A 129 2.64 -3.20 -1.01
CA LEU A 129 2.34 -3.31 -2.44
C LEU A 129 3.31 -4.26 -3.15
N GLY A 130 4.59 -4.24 -2.79
CA GLY A 130 5.61 -5.14 -3.34
C GLY A 130 5.36 -6.61 -2.98
N ILE A 131 5.04 -6.90 -1.71
CA ILE A 131 4.71 -8.26 -1.26
C ILE A 131 3.43 -8.75 -1.93
N THR A 132 2.36 -7.95 -1.90
CA THR A 132 1.08 -8.32 -2.53
C THR A 132 1.23 -8.46 -4.04
N GLY A 133 1.96 -7.57 -4.70
CA GLY A 133 2.25 -7.65 -6.14
C GLY A 133 3.01 -8.92 -6.51
N CYS A 134 4.04 -9.29 -5.75
CA CYS A 134 4.77 -10.55 -5.93
C CYS A 134 3.86 -11.78 -5.78
N HIS A 135 3.00 -11.80 -4.76
CA HIS A 135 2.03 -12.89 -4.56
C HIS A 135 1.04 -12.99 -5.72
N VAL A 136 0.45 -11.88 -6.15
CA VAL A 136 -0.48 -11.85 -7.28
C VAL A 136 0.20 -12.34 -8.55
N TRP A 137 1.42 -11.89 -8.83
CA TRP A 137 2.19 -12.30 -10.00
C TRP A 137 2.49 -13.81 -10.01
N ARG A 138 2.94 -14.36 -8.88
CA ARG A 138 3.23 -15.80 -8.74
C ARG A 138 1.99 -16.66 -8.90
N SER A 139 0.85 -16.24 -8.33
CA SER A 139 -0.44 -16.93 -8.48
C SER A 139 -1.02 -16.93 -9.91
N ALA A 140 -0.34 -16.29 -10.85
CA ALA A 140 -0.66 -16.29 -12.27
C ALA A 140 0.19 -17.29 -13.09
N GLN A 141 1.18 -17.92 -12.45
CA GLN A 141 2.05 -18.95 -13.02
C GLN A 141 1.59 -20.37 -12.63
N GLU A 142 0.86 -20.48 -11.52
CA GLU A 142 0.06 -21.63 -11.12
C GLU A 142 -1.25 -21.71 -11.90
#